data_AF-A0A1F1ZLQ5-F1
#
_entry.id   AF-A0A1F1ZLQ5-F1
#
_cell.length_a   1.000
_cell.length_b   1.000
_cell.length_c   1.000
_cell.angle_alpha   90.00
_cell.angle_beta   90.00
_cell.angle_gamma   90.00
#
_symmetry.space_group_name_H-M   'P 1'
#
loop_
_entity.id
_entity.type
_entity.pdbx_description
1 polymer ?
#
loop_
_entity_poly.entity_id
_entity_poly.type
_entity_poly.pdbx_seq_one_letter_code
_entity_poly.pdbx_strand_id
1 'polypeptide(L)'
;MNSSNHFPAPHQPAAREETPYHRAALFYPRLQPRPQGQAHARRRPIRALVFALILSFVAQIPVFIAATLAAALVGTDVDTTVLSEDPNNATSNIVLLLSLASMVPVCFVAARIAGYQSRFLLSIVGRMRWGIVGVAAGIALAVAVVGQVIVYASGEGLEPRTPEHQDVILFAAVIALVPFQAAAEEIFARGFLPQIFGCWFKSPWVAYLPGALLWISLHGYNSWGTVAIAYSAILYAVLVHKTGGLEAVIAIHTINNYLAFAQPVFSVVEDPNAIPWEAALFDMAGTTLIVVLVYFCVRRFVSIPTPPRPHPVSPQPQQML
;
A
#
# COMPACT_ATOMS: atom_id res chain seq x y z
N MET A 1 -14.56 -66.87 16.00
CA MET A 1 -15.13 -65.52 16.23
C MET A 1 -13.98 -64.65 16.73
N ASN A 2 -13.39 -63.84 15.86
CA ASN A 2 -12.29 -62.94 16.22
C ASN A 2 -12.70 -61.54 15.74
N SER A 3 -13.28 -60.76 16.64
CA SER A 3 -13.77 -59.40 16.35
C SER A 3 -12.60 -58.42 16.45
N SER A 4 -11.95 -58.15 15.32
CA SER A 4 -10.99 -57.05 15.20
C SER A 4 -11.73 -55.72 15.20
N ASN A 5 -11.61 -54.97 16.29
CA ASN A 5 -12.04 -53.57 16.37
C ASN A 5 -11.18 -52.73 15.41
N HIS A 6 -11.72 -52.42 14.23
CA HIS A 6 -11.21 -51.34 13.39
C HIS A 6 -11.60 -50.01 14.02
N PHE A 7 -10.64 -49.38 14.73
CA PHE A 7 -10.73 -47.96 14.99
C PHE A 7 -10.57 -47.22 13.65
N PRO A 8 -11.49 -46.30 13.29
CA PRO A 8 -11.26 -45.43 12.14
C PRO A 8 -10.00 -44.60 12.41
N ALA A 9 -9.06 -44.62 11.46
CA ALA A 9 -7.90 -43.76 11.51
C ALA A 9 -8.37 -42.30 11.68
N PRO A 10 -7.75 -41.48 12.54
CA PRO A 10 -8.09 -40.08 12.62
C PRO A 10 -7.89 -39.47 11.24
N HIS A 11 -8.99 -38.98 10.64
CA HIS A 11 -8.95 -38.18 9.44
C HIS A 11 -7.93 -37.05 9.66
N GLN A 12 -6.74 -37.18 9.09
CA GLN A 12 -5.85 -36.04 8.93
C GLN A 12 -6.62 -35.04 8.07
N PRO A 13 -6.95 -33.83 8.58
CA PRO A 13 -7.54 -32.83 7.73
C PRO A 13 -6.53 -32.54 6.63
N ALA A 14 -6.98 -32.69 5.39
CA ALA A 14 -6.22 -32.34 4.19
C ALA A 14 -5.50 -31.00 4.39
N ALA A 15 -4.25 -30.92 3.91
CA ALA A 15 -3.40 -29.74 3.94
C ALA A 15 -4.24 -28.46 3.73
N ARG A 16 -4.32 -27.62 4.76
CA ARG A 16 -5.10 -26.38 4.74
C ARG A 16 -4.59 -25.53 3.58
N GLU A 17 -5.43 -25.23 2.59
CA GLU A 17 -5.13 -24.18 1.62
C GLU A 17 -4.90 -22.88 2.42
N GLU A 18 -3.65 -22.43 2.48
CA GLU A 18 -3.31 -21.13 3.04
C GLU A 18 -4.13 -20.08 2.30
N THR A 19 -4.96 -19.33 3.02
CA THR A 19 -5.80 -18.30 2.42
C THR A 19 -4.90 -17.24 1.78
N PRO A 20 -4.90 -17.09 0.45
CA PRO A 20 -4.01 -16.12 -0.18
C PRO A 20 -4.51 -14.71 0.11
N TYR A 21 -3.58 -13.77 0.32
CA TYR A 21 -3.90 -12.42 0.81
C TYR A 21 -4.91 -11.66 -0.06
N HIS A 22 -4.84 -11.79 -1.39
CA HIS A 22 -5.80 -11.17 -2.33
C HIS A 22 -7.23 -11.72 -2.19
N ARG A 23 -7.46 -12.73 -1.34
CA ARG A 23 -8.79 -13.27 -1.05
C ARG A 23 -9.15 -13.17 0.44
N ALA A 24 -8.32 -12.56 1.28
CA ALA A 24 -8.51 -12.55 2.73
C ALA A 24 -9.88 -12.00 3.15
N ALA A 25 -10.38 -10.93 2.52
CA ALA A 25 -11.72 -10.38 2.79
C ALA A 25 -12.90 -11.29 2.41
N LEU A 26 -12.71 -12.30 1.55
CA LEU A 26 -13.76 -13.24 1.15
C LEU A 26 -14.01 -14.33 2.18
N PHE A 27 -12.98 -14.77 2.90
CA PHE A 27 -13.05 -15.91 3.81
C PHE A 27 -13.59 -15.56 5.20
N TYR A 28 -13.70 -14.27 5.52
CA TYR A 28 -14.23 -13.80 6.80
C TYR A 28 -15.35 -12.78 6.59
N PRO A 29 -16.55 -13.20 6.15
CA PRO A 29 -17.72 -12.33 6.16
C PRO A 29 -17.98 -11.81 7.56
N ARG A 30 -18.35 -10.54 7.69
CA ARG A 30 -18.50 -9.84 8.98
C ARG A 30 -19.75 -10.22 9.77
N LEU A 31 -20.50 -11.23 9.31
CA LEU A 31 -21.86 -11.68 9.69
C LEU A 31 -22.75 -11.63 8.44
N GLN A 32 -22.88 -12.75 7.73
CA GLN A 32 -24.11 -13.03 6.97
C GLN A 32 -24.21 -14.53 6.66
N PRO A 33 -24.98 -15.28 7.46
CA PRO A 33 -25.56 -16.52 6.99
C PRO A 33 -26.77 -16.15 6.13
N ARG A 34 -26.69 -16.31 4.79
CA ARG A 34 -27.82 -16.64 3.91
C ARG A 34 -27.37 -16.76 2.43
N PRO A 35 -28.03 -17.62 1.64
CA PRO A 35 -27.79 -17.75 0.20
C PRO A 35 -28.40 -16.54 -0.51
N GLN A 36 -27.72 -15.39 -0.49
CA GLN A 36 -28.11 -14.26 -1.33
C GLN A 36 -27.61 -14.54 -2.74
N GLY A 37 -28.53 -14.52 -3.72
CA GLY A 37 -28.28 -14.92 -5.09
C GLY A 37 -26.99 -14.34 -5.69
N GLN A 38 -26.38 -15.10 -6.62
CA GLN A 38 -25.09 -14.81 -7.26
C GLN A 38 -24.94 -13.35 -7.73
N ALA A 39 -26.04 -12.72 -8.17
CA ALA A 39 -26.08 -11.33 -8.60
C ALA A 39 -25.71 -10.32 -7.48
N HIS A 40 -26.13 -10.54 -6.24
CA HIS A 40 -25.85 -9.63 -5.13
C HIS A 40 -24.39 -9.77 -4.66
N ALA A 41 -23.84 -10.99 -4.68
CA ALA A 41 -22.43 -11.25 -4.42
C ALA A 41 -21.52 -10.57 -5.45
N ARG A 42 -21.91 -10.58 -6.74
CA ARG A 42 -21.13 -9.95 -7.82
C ARG A 42 -21.14 -8.41 -7.79
N ARG A 43 -22.17 -7.77 -7.22
CA ARG A 43 -22.31 -6.29 -7.15
C ARG A 43 -21.67 -5.65 -5.91
N ARG A 44 -21.45 -6.41 -4.83
CA ARG A 44 -20.74 -5.94 -3.62
C ARG A 44 -19.37 -5.31 -3.90
N PRO A 45 -18.46 -5.96 -4.66
CA PRO A 45 -17.14 -5.39 -4.97
C PRO A 45 -17.21 -4.08 -5.77
N ILE A 46 -18.17 -3.95 -6.71
CA ILE A 46 -18.38 -2.70 -7.46
C ILE A 46 -18.81 -1.56 -6.53
N ARG A 47 -19.77 -1.81 -5.64
CA ARG A 47 -20.20 -0.80 -4.65
C ARG A 47 -19.04 -0.37 -3.76
N ALA A 48 -18.23 -1.31 -3.29
CA ALA A 48 -17.06 -1.01 -2.47
C ALA A 48 -16.09 -0.08 -3.22
N LEU A 49 -15.81 -0.39 -4.49
CA LEU A 49 -14.93 0.43 -5.33
C LEU A 49 -15.49 1.83 -5.54
N VAL A 50 -16.78 1.95 -5.90
CA VAL A 50 -17.44 3.26 -6.08
C VAL A 50 -17.39 4.08 -4.79
N PHE A 51 -17.70 3.47 -3.64
CA PHE A 51 -17.60 4.16 -2.35
C PHE A 51 -16.16 4.59 -2.04
N ALA A 52 -15.16 3.73 -2.30
CA ALA A 52 -13.76 4.08 -2.07
C ALA A 52 -13.34 5.28 -2.93
N LEU A 53 -13.73 5.32 -4.21
CA LEU A 53 -13.43 6.45 -5.10
C LEU A 53 -14.10 7.73 -4.61
N ILE A 54 -15.41 7.72 -4.34
CA ILE A 54 -16.15 8.90 -3.85
C ILE A 54 -15.56 9.40 -2.53
N LEU A 55 -15.33 8.51 -1.58
CA LEU A 55 -14.78 8.87 -0.27
C LEU A 55 -13.34 9.40 -0.38
N SER A 56 -12.57 8.98 -1.39
CA SER A 56 -11.23 9.52 -1.63
C SER A 56 -11.30 10.99 -2.05
N PHE A 57 -12.17 11.33 -3.00
CA PHE A 57 -12.41 12.73 -3.38
C PHE A 57 -12.93 13.56 -2.20
N VAL A 58 -13.91 13.03 -1.45
CA VAL A 58 -14.48 13.72 -0.29
C VAL A 58 -13.43 13.95 0.80
N ALA A 59 -12.50 13.00 1.03
CA ALA A 59 -11.45 13.13 2.03
C ALA A 59 -10.43 14.24 1.71
N GLN A 60 -10.30 14.63 0.45
CA GLN A 60 -9.38 15.70 0.03
C GLN A 60 -10.00 17.09 0.14
N ILE A 61 -11.32 17.22 0.03
CA ILE A 61 -12.04 18.52 0.07
C ILE A 61 -11.66 19.36 1.31
N PRO A 62 -11.69 18.83 2.56
CA PRO A 62 -11.33 19.62 3.73
C PRO A 62 -9.88 20.09 3.73
N VAL A 63 -8.96 19.31 3.13
CA VAL A 63 -7.53 19.67 3.03
C VAL A 63 -7.38 20.90 2.13
N PHE A 64 -7.97 20.87 0.93
CA PHE A 64 -7.92 22.00 0.01
C PHE A 64 -8.64 23.24 0.58
N ILE A 65 -9.81 23.08 1.19
CA ILE A 65 -10.51 24.22 1.84
C ILE A 65 -9.64 24.84 2.93
N ALA A 66 -9.03 24.03 3.80
CA ALA A 66 -8.17 24.53 4.87
C ALA A 66 -6.93 25.25 4.31
N ALA A 67 -6.31 24.70 3.27
CA ALA A 67 -5.15 25.29 2.61
C ALA A 67 -5.49 26.63 1.93
N THR A 68 -6.60 26.70 1.18
CA THR A 68 -7.09 27.93 0.54
C THR A 68 -7.42 29.00 1.59
N LEU A 69 -8.07 28.63 2.69
CA LEU A 69 -8.36 29.57 3.78
C LEU A 69 -7.08 30.06 4.46
N ALA A 70 -6.11 29.19 4.68
CA ALA A 70 -4.81 29.57 5.23
C ALA A 70 -4.06 30.55 4.31
N ALA A 71 -4.03 30.28 3.01
CA ALA A 71 -3.44 31.18 2.02
C ALA A 71 -4.13 32.57 2.04
N ALA A 72 -5.46 32.59 2.06
CA ALA A 72 -6.23 33.84 2.14
C ALA A 72 -5.96 34.63 3.43
N LEU A 73 -5.80 33.95 4.57
CA LEU A 73 -5.50 34.59 5.86
C LEU A 73 -4.10 35.20 5.90
N VAL A 74 -3.12 34.59 5.22
CA VAL A 74 -1.75 35.10 5.14
C VAL A 74 -1.59 36.11 3.99
N GLY A 75 -2.59 36.23 3.11
CA GLY A 75 -2.58 37.14 1.98
C GLY A 75 -1.74 36.65 0.79
N THR A 76 -1.55 35.33 0.67
CA THR A 76 -0.81 34.72 -0.44
C THR A 76 -1.75 34.26 -1.54
N ASP A 77 -1.28 34.30 -2.78
CA ASP A 77 -2.02 33.83 -3.95
C ASP A 77 -2.15 32.30 -3.97
N VAL A 78 -3.36 31.78 -4.20
CA VAL A 78 -3.68 30.35 -4.10
C VAL A 78 -3.04 29.55 -5.23
N ASP A 79 -2.99 30.12 -6.44
CA ASP A 79 -2.49 29.44 -7.64
C ASP A 79 -0.98 29.20 -7.54
N THR A 80 -0.25 30.18 -7.01
CA THR A 80 1.21 30.11 -6.84
C THR A 80 1.68 29.43 -5.55
N THR A 81 0.78 29.14 -4.60
CA THR A 81 1.12 28.49 -3.31
C THR A 81 0.48 27.12 -3.11
N VAL A 82 -0.84 27.04 -3.10
CA VAL A 82 -1.59 25.81 -2.82
C VAL A 82 -1.67 24.91 -4.04
N LEU A 83 -1.90 25.50 -5.21
CA LEU A 83 -2.05 24.81 -6.49
C LEU A 83 -0.77 24.87 -7.34
N SER A 84 0.35 25.29 -6.74
CA SER A 84 1.63 25.44 -7.42
C SER A 84 2.09 24.13 -8.03
N GLU A 85 2.42 24.17 -9.33
CA GLU A 85 3.04 23.04 -10.06
C GLU A 85 4.57 22.99 -9.88
N ASP A 86 5.17 23.98 -9.20
CA ASP A 86 6.60 23.97 -8.89
C ASP A 86 6.93 22.82 -7.92
N PRO A 87 7.77 21.85 -8.31
CA PRO A 87 8.14 20.71 -7.46
C PRO A 87 8.87 21.14 -6.18
N ASN A 88 9.42 22.35 -6.14
CA ASN A 88 10.13 22.90 -4.98
C ASN A 88 9.21 23.67 -4.02
N ASN A 89 7.94 23.85 -4.35
CA ASN A 89 7.02 24.57 -3.49
C ASN A 89 6.63 23.73 -2.26
N ALA A 90 7.04 24.20 -1.07
CA ALA A 90 6.77 23.51 0.19
C ALA A 90 5.27 23.37 0.48
N THR A 91 4.47 24.39 0.19
CA THR A 91 3.04 24.41 0.52
C THR A 91 2.27 23.41 -0.33
N SER A 92 2.46 23.41 -1.66
CA SER A 92 1.76 22.48 -2.55
C SER A 92 2.15 21.02 -2.24
N ASN A 93 3.42 20.74 -1.94
CA ASN A 93 3.88 19.42 -1.50
C ASN A 93 3.22 18.97 -0.18
N ILE A 94 3.10 19.86 0.82
CA ILE A 94 2.43 19.54 2.08
C ILE A 94 0.93 19.26 1.84
N VAL A 95 0.27 20.06 1.00
CA VAL A 95 -1.14 19.86 0.65
C VAL A 95 -1.34 18.53 -0.09
N LEU A 96 -0.44 18.17 -0.99
CA LEU A 96 -0.43 16.87 -1.67
C LEU A 96 -0.28 15.71 -0.67
N LEU A 97 0.73 15.77 0.21
CA LEU A 97 0.97 14.73 1.22
C LEU A 97 -0.22 14.58 2.18
N LEU A 98 -0.81 15.69 2.64
CA LEU A 98 -2.01 15.67 3.48
C LEU A 98 -3.22 15.07 2.75
N SER A 99 -3.39 15.41 1.48
CA SER A 99 -4.50 14.91 0.64
C SER A 99 -4.41 13.40 0.44
N LEU A 100 -3.21 12.87 0.24
CA LEU A 100 -3.00 11.43 0.12
C LEU A 100 -3.09 10.72 1.48
N ALA A 101 -2.48 11.29 2.53
CA ALA A 101 -2.57 10.74 3.89
C ALA A 101 -4.01 10.66 4.41
N SER A 102 -4.88 11.62 4.04
CA SER A 102 -6.30 11.60 4.43
C SER A 102 -7.08 10.41 3.84
N MET A 103 -6.54 9.75 2.81
CA MET A 103 -7.15 8.58 2.17
C MET A 103 -6.93 7.27 2.95
N VAL A 104 -6.04 7.22 3.96
CA VAL A 104 -5.81 6.02 4.80
C VAL A 104 -7.12 5.38 5.30
N PRO A 105 -8.05 6.09 5.96
CA PRO A 105 -9.29 5.50 6.47
C PRO A 105 -10.26 5.08 5.36
N VAL A 106 -10.16 5.64 4.16
CA VAL A 106 -11.18 5.52 3.10
C VAL A 106 -11.44 4.07 2.71
N CYS A 107 -10.39 3.32 2.39
CA CYS A 107 -10.53 1.91 2.01
C CYS A 107 -11.13 1.06 3.13
N PHE A 108 -10.79 1.36 4.38
CA PHE A 108 -11.36 0.66 5.51
C PHE A 108 -12.84 0.98 5.69
N VAL A 109 -13.26 2.24 5.52
CA VAL A 109 -14.67 2.64 5.60
C VAL A 109 -15.47 2.03 4.44
N ALA A 110 -14.97 2.14 3.21
CA ALA A 110 -15.59 1.57 2.02
C ALA A 110 -15.77 0.05 2.15
N ALA A 111 -14.74 -0.66 2.64
CA ALA A 111 -14.84 -2.09 2.93
C ALA A 111 -15.92 -2.41 3.98
N ARG A 112 -16.04 -1.60 5.04
CA ARG A 112 -17.08 -1.77 6.06
C ARG A 112 -18.48 -1.57 5.50
N ILE A 113 -18.70 -0.51 4.73
CA ILE A 113 -19.98 -0.20 4.09
C ILE A 113 -20.39 -1.33 3.13
N ALA A 114 -19.43 -1.91 2.40
CA ALA A 114 -19.66 -3.03 1.51
C ALA A 114 -19.79 -4.40 2.20
N GLY A 115 -19.67 -4.46 3.53
CA GLY A 115 -19.83 -5.68 4.33
C GLY A 115 -18.59 -6.56 4.46
N TYR A 116 -17.41 -6.08 4.06
CA TYR A 116 -16.14 -6.78 4.21
C TYR A 116 -15.49 -6.55 5.58
N GLN A 117 -14.68 -7.51 6.01
CA GLN A 117 -13.83 -7.35 7.18
C GLN A 117 -12.59 -6.52 6.84
N SER A 118 -12.72 -5.19 6.99
CA SER A 118 -11.67 -4.22 6.65
C SER A 118 -10.31 -4.44 7.31
N ARG A 119 -10.24 -5.17 8.44
CA ARG A 119 -8.98 -5.47 9.12
C ARG A 119 -8.01 -6.28 8.26
N PHE A 120 -8.54 -7.12 7.36
CA PHE A 120 -7.74 -7.94 6.43
C PHE A 120 -7.16 -7.16 5.25
N LEU A 121 -7.48 -5.86 5.13
CA LEU A 121 -6.75 -4.96 4.24
C LEU A 121 -5.29 -4.80 4.67
N LEU A 122 -4.95 -4.99 5.95
CA LEU A 122 -3.55 -4.86 6.39
C LEU A 122 -2.74 -6.14 6.13
N SER A 123 -3.28 -7.28 6.52
CA SER A 123 -2.62 -8.58 6.41
C SER A 123 -3.61 -9.73 6.56
N ILE A 124 -3.15 -10.95 6.27
CA ILE A 124 -3.92 -12.19 6.52
C ILE A 124 -4.26 -12.41 8.01
N VAL A 125 -3.55 -11.75 8.93
CA VAL A 125 -3.82 -11.81 10.38
C VAL A 125 -4.79 -10.70 10.80
N GLY A 126 -5.06 -9.74 9.93
CA GLY A 126 -5.98 -8.63 10.18
C GLY A 126 -5.39 -7.52 11.06
N ARG A 127 -4.06 -7.43 11.17
CA ARG A 127 -3.34 -6.40 11.94
C ARG A 127 -1.94 -6.17 11.39
N MET A 128 -1.33 -5.04 11.75
CA MET A 128 0.06 -4.76 11.42
C MET A 128 1.00 -5.71 12.17
N ARG A 129 1.91 -6.37 11.44
CA ARG A 129 3.00 -7.17 11.99
C ARG A 129 4.27 -6.31 12.06
N TRP A 130 4.43 -5.55 13.13
CA TRP A 130 5.52 -4.57 13.31
C TRP A 130 6.93 -5.14 13.14
N GLY A 131 7.15 -6.43 13.42
CA GLY A 131 8.43 -7.09 13.13
C GLY A 131 8.79 -7.09 11.63
N ILE A 132 7.79 -7.20 10.75
CA ILE A 132 8.00 -7.08 9.29
C ILE A 132 8.33 -5.64 8.92
N VAL A 133 7.63 -4.66 9.52
CA VAL A 133 7.87 -3.23 9.28
C VAL A 133 9.29 -2.85 9.63
N GLY A 134 9.76 -3.23 10.83
CA GLY A 134 11.12 -2.89 11.29
C GLY A 134 12.21 -3.50 10.40
N VAL A 135 12.05 -4.77 10.00
CA VAL A 135 12.98 -5.44 9.07
C VAL A 135 12.98 -4.76 7.70
N ALA A 136 11.79 -4.48 7.15
CA ALA A 136 11.67 -3.86 5.83
C ALA A 136 12.18 -2.41 5.81
N ALA A 137 11.83 -1.61 6.81
CA ALA A 137 12.32 -0.25 6.97
C ALA A 137 13.83 -0.21 7.16
N GLY A 138 14.39 -1.09 8.00
CA GLY A 138 15.84 -1.13 8.25
C GLY A 138 16.64 -1.52 7.00
N ILE A 139 16.16 -2.51 6.24
CA ILE A 139 16.81 -2.93 4.98
C ILE A 139 16.67 -1.84 3.92
N ALA A 140 15.47 -1.29 3.72
CA ALA A 140 15.23 -0.23 2.74
C ALA A 140 16.08 1.01 3.06
N LEU A 141 16.14 1.42 4.33
CA LEU A 141 16.97 2.54 4.77
C LEU A 141 18.46 2.27 4.53
N ALA A 142 18.95 1.08 4.85
CA ALA A 142 20.36 0.74 4.63
C ALA A 142 20.73 0.78 3.14
N VAL A 143 19.90 0.19 2.27
CA VAL A 143 20.12 0.21 0.82
C VAL A 143 20.01 1.64 0.27
N ALA A 144 19.03 2.41 0.72
CA ALA A 144 18.86 3.82 0.36
C ALA A 144 20.09 4.65 0.72
N VAL A 145 20.60 4.53 1.96
CA VAL A 145 21.80 5.26 2.40
C VAL A 145 23.03 4.88 1.58
N VAL A 146 23.25 3.58 1.34
CA VAL A 146 24.34 3.12 0.48
C VAL A 146 24.19 3.68 -0.93
N GLY A 147 22.96 3.70 -1.46
CA GLY A 147 22.67 4.27 -2.77
C GLY A 147 23.01 5.75 -2.86
N GLN A 148 22.59 6.55 -1.87
CA GLN A 148 22.92 7.97 -1.80
C GLN A 148 24.44 8.21 -1.69
N VAL A 149 25.16 7.37 -0.94
CA VAL A 149 26.63 7.46 -0.85
C VAL A 149 27.29 7.18 -2.20
N ILE A 150 26.80 6.21 -2.97
CA ILE A 150 27.31 5.89 -4.31
C ILE A 150 27.08 7.06 -5.27
N VAL A 151 25.86 7.62 -5.30
CA VAL A 151 25.51 8.78 -6.16
C VAL A 151 26.35 10.01 -5.79
N TYR A 152 26.54 10.26 -4.50
CA TYR A 152 27.40 11.35 -4.04
C TYR A 152 28.86 11.15 -4.47
N ALA A 153 29.38 9.92 -4.36
CA ALA A 153 30.76 9.60 -4.73
C ALA A 153 30.99 9.60 -6.26
N SER A 154 29.97 9.34 -7.07
CA SER A 154 30.06 9.43 -8.54
C SER A 154 30.01 10.86 -9.07
N GLY A 155 29.56 11.82 -8.26
CA GLY A 155 29.36 13.21 -8.69
C GLY A 155 28.11 13.41 -9.56
N GLU A 156 27.22 12.41 -9.61
CA GLU A 156 25.98 12.43 -10.41
C GLU A 156 24.76 12.93 -9.60
N GLY A 157 24.99 13.45 -8.39
CA GLY A 157 23.94 14.00 -7.54
C GLY A 157 23.38 15.33 -8.08
N LEU A 158 22.18 15.69 -7.62
CA LEU A 158 21.61 17.01 -7.89
C LEU A 158 22.43 18.11 -7.21
N GLU A 159 22.40 19.31 -7.80
CA GLU A 159 23.03 20.50 -7.25
C GLU A 159 22.54 20.76 -5.82
N PRO A 160 23.44 20.74 -4.82
CA PRO A 160 23.09 21.01 -3.44
C PRO A 160 22.62 22.46 -3.28
N ARG A 161 21.59 22.68 -2.44
CA ARG A 161 21.19 24.02 -2.01
C ARG A 161 21.13 24.11 -0.49
N THR A 162 21.16 25.34 0.03
CA THR A 162 20.97 25.59 1.46
C THR A 162 19.48 25.59 1.78
N PRO A 163 19.00 24.78 2.75
CA PRO A 163 17.60 24.79 3.15
C PRO A 163 17.18 26.12 3.78
N GLU A 164 16.00 26.60 3.42
CA GLU A 164 15.35 27.77 4.00
C GLU A 164 14.32 27.38 5.08
N HIS A 165 13.71 28.37 5.74
CA HIS A 165 12.72 28.13 6.80
C HIS A 165 11.53 27.28 6.32
N GLN A 166 11.05 27.49 5.10
CA GLN A 166 9.94 26.72 4.53
C GLN A 166 10.34 25.26 4.25
N ASP A 167 11.61 25.01 3.93
CA ASP A 167 12.13 23.67 3.67
C ASP A 167 12.21 22.83 4.95
N VAL A 168 12.47 23.47 6.10
CA VAL A 168 12.41 22.79 7.41
C VAL A 168 10.98 22.36 7.73
N ILE A 169 9.99 23.19 7.41
CA ILE A 169 8.57 22.85 7.58
C ILE A 169 8.18 21.70 6.64
N LEU A 170 8.59 21.77 5.37
CA LEU A 170 8.40 20.68 4.42
C LEU A 170 9.05 19.39 4.93
N PHE A 171 10.30 19.43 5.38
CA PHE A 171 11.00 18.25 5.89
C PHE A 171 10.27 17.63 7.09
N ALA A 172 9.82 18.45 8.04
CA ALA A 172 9.02 17.96 9.17
C ALA A 172 7.70 17.32 8.70
N ALA A 173 7.02 17.92 7.73
CA ALA A 173 5.81 17.37 7.13
C ALA A 173 6.08 16.07 6.37
N VAL A 174 7.19 15.96 5.64
CA VAL A 174 7.65 14.73 4.96
C VAL A 174 7.78 13.61 5.98
N ILE A 175 8.54 13.81 7.05
CA ILE A 175 8.73 12.81 8.11
C ILE A 175 7.39 12.36 8.70
N ALA A 176 6.49 13.31 8.96
CA ALA A 176 5.20 13.05 9.59
C ALA A 176 4.17 12.39 8.66
N LEU A 177 4.10 12.79 7.40
CA LEU A 177 2.98 12.48 6.49
C LEU A 177 3.29 11.36 5.50
N VAL A 178 4.53 11.22 5.04
CA VAL A 178 4.90 10.18 4.05
C VAL A 178 4.53 8.76 4.51
N PRO A 179 4.68 8.35 5.79
CA PRO A 179 4.23 7.02 6.21
C PRO A 179 2.73 6.79 5.99
N PHE A 180 1.92 7.83 6.18
CA PHE A 180 0.47 7.75 5.97
C PHE A 180 0.11 7.82 4.49
N GLN A 181 0.81 8.65 3.71
CA GLN A 181 0.67 8.72 2.25
C GLN A 181 1.01 7.35 1.61
N ALA A 182 2.17 6.77 1.93
CA ALA A 182 2.57 5.45 1.46
C ALA A 182 1.56 4.38 1.91
N ALA A 183 1.09 4.44 3.16
CA ALA A 183 0.05 3.53 3.63
C ALA A 183 -1.25 3.65 2.82
N ALA A 184 -1.73 4.87 2.53
CA ALA A 184 -2.96 5.08 1.77
C ALA A 184 -2.90 4.44 0.39
N GLU A 185 -1.81 4.68 -0.33
CA GLU A 185 -1.60 4.14 -1.67
C GLU A 185 -1.46 2.63 -1.69
N GLU A 186 -0.67 2.06 -0.78
CA GLU A 186 -0.48 0.61 -0.67
C GLU A 186 -1.78 -0.09 -0.26
N ILE A 187 -2.54 0.51 0.69
CA ILE A 187 -3.85 0.01 1.10
C ILE A 187 -4.81 0.01 -0.09
N PHE A 188 -4.83 1.06 -0.91
CA PHE A 188 -5.70 1.11 -2.08
C PHE A 188 -5.25 0.12 -3.16
N ALA A 189 -4.02 0.26 -3.65
CA ALA A 189 -3.49 -0.44 -4.81
C ALA A 189 -3.28 -1.93 -4.59
N ARG A 190 -2.79 -2.33 -3.41
CA ARG A 190 -2.35 -3.70 -3.12
C ARG A 190 -3.17 -4.38 -2.02
N GLY A 191 -3.86 -3.61 -1.18
CA GLY A 191 -4.79 -4.16 -0.20
C GLY A 191 -6.22 -4.29 -0.71
N PHE A 192 -6.77 -3.19 -1.18
CA PHE A 192 -8.19 -3.06 -1.50
C PHE A 192 -8.50 -3.63 -2.88
N LEU A 193 -7.86 -3.12 -3.94
CA LEU A 193 -8.12 -3.59 -5.31
C LEU A 193 -7.96 -5.12 -5.45
N PRO A 194 -6.88 -5.77 -4.99
CA PRO A 194 -6.73 -7.20 -5.19
C PRO A 194 -7.77 -8.03 -4.44
N GLN A 195 -8.29 -7.53 -3.31
CA GLN A 195 -9.38 -8.18 -2.58
C GLN A 195 -10.74 -8.00 -3.24
N ILE A 196 -10.98 -6.84 -3.88
CA ILE A 196 -12.14 -6.61 -4.75
C ILE A 196 -12.07 -7.53 -5.98
N PHE A 197 -10.95 -7.53 -6.69
CA PHE A 197 -10.79 -8.34 -7.90
C PHE A 197 -10.69 -9.85 -7.62
N GLY A 198 -10.17 -10.23 -6.46
CA GLY A 198 -10.14 -11.60 -5.94
C GLY A 198 -11.54 -12.21 -5.76
N CYS A 199 -12.61 -11.40 -5.73
CA CYS A 199 -14.00 -11.86 -5.76
C CYS A 199 -14.37 -12.52 -7.09
N TRP A 200 -13.75 -12.09 -8.19
CA TRP A 200 -14.05 -12.58 -9.53
C TRP A 200 -12.96 -13.52 -10.07
N PHE A 201 -11.70 -13.31 -9.65
CA PHE A 201 -10.55 -14.03 -10.18
C PHE A 201 -9.81 -14.81 -9.09
N LYS A 202 -9.50 -16.09 -9.36
CA LYS A 202 -8.72 -16.93 -8.45
C LYS A 202 -7.22 -16.57 -8.48
N SER A 203 -6.71 -16.18 -9.65
CA SER A 203 -5.29 -15.87 -9.86
C SER A 203 -4.90 -14.59 -9.12
N PRO A 204 -3.87 -14.61 -8.26
CA PRO A 204 -3.38 -13.40 -7.59
C PRO A 204 -2.90 -12.35 -8.59
N TRP A 205 -2.24 -12.78 -9.67
CA TRP A 205 -1.64 -11.86 -10.65
C TRP A 205 -2.69 -11.05 -11.41
N VAL A 206 -3.85 -11.67 -11.72
CA VAL A 206 -4.99 -10.96 -12.31
C VAL A 206 -5.60 -9.98 -11.31
N ALA A 207 -5.59 -10.32 -10.01
CA ALA A 207 -6.13 -9.45 -8.97
C ALA A 207 -5.24 -8.22 -8.68
N TYR A 208 -3.92 -8.35 -8.79
CA TYR A 208 -2.98 -7.22 -8.61
C TYR A 208 -2.84 -6.33 -9.84
N LEU A 209 -3.13 -6.84 -11.04
CA LEU A 209 -2.96 -6.12 -12.30
C LEU A 209 -3.66 -4.74 -12.33
N PRO A 210 -4.92 -4.57 -11.87
CA PRO A 210 -5.57 -3.26 -11.87
C PRO A 210 -4.83 -2.21 -11.03
N GLY A 211 -4.25 -2.61 -9.89
CA GLY A 211 -3.46 -1.72 -9.05
C GLY A 211 -2.17 -1.29 -9.74
N ALA A 212 -1.48 -2.21 -10.42
CA ALA A 212 -0.26 -1.90 -11.18
C ALA A 212 -0.55 -0.99 -12.39
N LEU A 213 -1.63 -1.25 -13.13
CA LEU A 213 -2.02 -0.40 -14.26
C LEU A 213 -2.38 1.01 -13.81
N LEU A 214 -3.16 1.12 -12.73
CA LEU A 214 -3.49 2.42 -12.15
C LEU A 214 -2.23 3.15 -11.68
N TRP A 215 -1.30 2.44 -11.04
CA TRP A 215 -0.01 3.00 -10.62
C TRP A 215 0.74 3.63 -11.79
N ILE A 216 0.86 2.89 -12.90
CA ILE A 216 1.52 3.39 -14.12
C ILE A 216 0.77 4.60 -14.70
N SER A 217 -0.57 4.54 -14.77
CA SER A 217 -1.38 5.61 -15.37
C SER A 217 -1.47 6.90 -14.56
N LEU A 218 -1.22 6.85 -13.25
CA LEU A 218 -1.30 8.02 -12.37
C LEU A 218 0.02 8.79 -12.24
N HIS A 219 1.11 8.31 -12.85
CA HIS A 219 2.42 8.97 -12.77
C HIS A 219 2.81 9.55 -14.13
N GLY A 220 3.38 10.76 -14.12
CA GLY A 220 3.75 11.52 -15.32
C GLY A 220 5.18 11.27 -15.82
N TYR A 221 5.84 10.18 -15.41
CA TYR A 221 7.23 9.92 -15.74
C TYR A 221 7.49 9.80 -17.25
N ASN A 222 8.73 10.10 -17.65
CA ASN A 222 9.25 9.68 -18.95
C ASN A 222 9.27 8.14 -19.12
N SER A 223 9.70 7.64 -20.27
CA SER A 223 9.68 6.20 -20.57
C SER A 223 10.45 5.34 -19.57
N TRP A 224 11.64 5.78 -19.14
CA TRP A 224 12.47 5.05 -18.18
C TRP A 224 11.90 5.07 -16.76
N GLY A 225 11.40 6.21 -16.29
CA GLY A 225 10.69 6.28 -15.01
C GLY A 225 9.43 5.42 -15.01
N THR A 226 8.69 5.42 -16.12
CA THR A 226 7.50 4.56 -16.31
C THR A 226 7.86 3.07 -16.18
N VAL A 227 8.96 2.63 -16.81
CA VAL A 227 9.44 1.25 -16.70
C VAL A 227 9.85 0.91 -15.27
N ALA A 228 10.58 1.82 -14.59
CA ALA A 228 11.00 1.61 -13.21
C ALA A 228 9.81 1.47 -12.25
N ILE A 229 8.80 2.34 -12.33
CA ILE A 229 7.61 2.22 -11.46
C ILE A 229 6.76 0.99 -11.79
N ALA A 230 6.68 0.57 -13.05
CA ALA A 230 6.01 -0.66 -13.44
C ALA A 230 6.72 -1.88 -12.85
N TYR A 231 8.05 -1.89 -12.90
CA TYR A 231 8.90 -2.92 -12.32
C TYR A 231 8.69 -3.03 -10.80
N SER A 232 8.79 -1.89 -10.09
CA SER A 232 8.59 -1.81 -8.65
C SER A 232 7.17 -2.23 -8.25
N ALA A 233 6.15 -1.85 -9.03
CA ALA A 233 4.77 -2.27 -8.77
C ALA A 233 4.59 -3.79 -8.82
N ILE A 234 5.25 -4.47 -9.76
CA ILE A 234 5.25 -5.94 -9.87
C ILE A 234 5.95 -6.56 -8.66
N LEU A 235 7.15 -6.09 -8.31
CA LEU A 235 7.90 -6.64 -7.17
C LEU A 235 7.16 -6.45 -5.85
N TYR A 236 6.50 -5.31 -5.64
CA TYR A 236 5.70 -5.06 -4.44
C TYR A 236 4.49 -5.99 -4.39
N ALA A 237 3.80 -6.22 -5.51
CA ALA A 237 2.71 -7.20 -5.57
C ALA A 237 3.18 -8.63 -5.23
N VAL A 238 4.36 -9.04 -5.73
CA VAL A 238 4.99 -10.32 -5.37
C VAL A 238 5.28 -10.36 -3.87
N LEU A 239 5.89 -9.31 -3.31
CA LEU A 239 6.27 -9.26 -1.91
C LEU A 239 5.05 -9.31 -0.98
N VAL A 240 3.99 -8.55 -1.28
CA VAL A 240 2.71 -8.59 -0.55
C VAL A 240 2.10 -9.99 -0.60
N HIS A 241 2.07 -10.61 -1.79
CA HIS A 241 1.53 -11.96 -1.95
C HIS A 241 2.33 -12.99 -1.12
N LYS A 242 3.66 -12.87 -1.11
CA LYS A 242 4.56 -13.80 -0.40
C LYS A 242 4.60 -13.58 1.11
N THR A 243 4.42 -12.35 1.58
CA THR A 243 4.44 -12.01 3.02
C THR A 243 3.04 -12.00 3.63
N GLY A 244 1.98 -12.04 2.82
CA GLY A 244 0.60 -12.10 3.28
C GLY A 244 0.10 -10.79 3.89
N GLY A 245 0.64 -9.64 3.47
CA GLY A 245 0.20 -8.34 3.94
C GLY A 245 1.03 -7.17 3.41
N LEU A 246 0.60 -5.95 3.72
CA LEU A 246 1.16 -4.72 3.19
C LEU A 246 2.38 -4.22 3.97
N GLU A 247 2.72 -4.84 5.10
CA GLU A 247 3.65 -4.24 6.06
C GLU A 247 5.03 -3.96 5.49
N ALA A 248 5.54 -4.89 4.66
CA ALA A 248 6.83 -4.72 4.02
C ALA A 248 6.81 -3.60 2.98
N VAL A 249 5.81 -3.57 2.10
CA VAL A 249 5.75 -2.59 1.01
C VAL A 249 5.42 -1.19 1.51
N ILE A 250 4.61 -1.04 2.56
CA ILE A 250 4.39 0.27 3.21
C ILE A 250 5.72 0.82 3.73
N ALA A 251 6.54 -0.02 4.38
CA ALA A 251 7.83 0.40 4.91
C ALA A 251 8.81 0.79 3.80
N ILE A 252 8.93 -0.03 2.76
CA ILE A 252 9.82 0.26 1.62
C ILE A 252 9.39 1.54 0.91
N HIS A 253 8.08 1.65 0.60
CA HIS A 253 7.51 2.82 -0.06
C HIS A 253 7.69 4.10 0.80
N THR A 254 7.55 4.00 2.12
CA THR A 254 7.83 5.13 3.03
C THR A 254 9.28 5.62 2.89
N ILE A 255 10.26 4.70 2.88
CA ILE A 255 11.67 5.08 2.73
C ILE A 255 11.94 5.68 1.35
N ASN A 256 11.40 5.08 0.29
CA ASN A 256 11.56 5.62 -1.07
C ASN A 256 10.97 7.03 -1.18
N ASN A 257 9.79 7.26 -0.61
CA ASN A 257 9.14 8.57 -0.67
C ASN A 257 9.75 9.58 0.30
N TYR A 258 10.41 9.15 1.38
CA TYR A 258 11.24 10.06 2.16
C TYR A 258 12.35 10.64 1.30
N LEU A 259 13.02 9.84 0.46
CA LEU A 259 14.02 10.35 -0.46
C LEU A 259 13.40 11.30 -1.49
N ALA A 260 12.31 10.88 -2.14
CA ALA A 260 11.68 11.68 -3.20
C ALA A 260 11.15 13.03 -2.70
N PHE A 261 10.38 13.05 -1.61
CA PHE A 261 9.77 14.29 -1.10
C PHE A 261 10.73 15.15 -0.26
N ALA A 262 11.83 14.58 0.27
CA ALA A 262 12.86 15.39 0.91
C ALA A 262 13.85 16.00 -0.09
N GLN A 263 13.87 15.54 -1.34
CA GLN A 263 14.83 16.03 -2.34
C GLN A 263 14.75 17.56 -2.55
N PRO A 264 13.56 18.19 -2.67
CA PRO A 264 13.48 19.64 -2.82
C PRO A 264 13.99 20.43 -1.62
N VAL A 265 14.13 19.83 -0.44
CA VAL A 265 14.70 20.47 0.76
C VAL A 265 16.21 20.70 0.62
N PHE A 266 16.91 19.77 -0.02
CA PHE A 266 18.38 19.74 -0.07
C PHE A 266 18.95 20.07 -1.45
N SER A 267 18.14 20.00 -2.49
CA SER A 267 18.53 20.24 -3.88
C SER A 267 17.43 20.96 -4.64
N VAL A 268 17.79 21.60 -5.76
CA VAL A 268 16.79 22.12 -6.70
C VAL A 268 16.34 20.99 -7.61
N VAL A 269 15.02 20.76 -7.69
CA VAL A 269 14.42 19.79 -8.59
C VAL A 269 13.87 20.53 -9.81
N GLU A 270 14.45 20.28 -10.98
CA GLU A 270 13.98 20.89 -12.24
C GLU A 270 12.73 20.19 -12.78
N ASP A 271 12.81 18.87 -12.97
CA ASP A 271 11.69 18.04 -13.40
C ASP A 271 11.71 16.70 -12.62
N PRO A 272 10.77 16.48 -11.68
CA PRO A 272 10.70 15.22 -10.92
C PRO A 272 10.32 14.01 -11.80
N ASN A 273 9.83 14.24 -13.02
CA ASN A 273 9.38 13.20 -13.94
C ASN A 273 10.45 12.78 -14.96
N ALA A 274 11.55 13.54 -15.06
CA ALA A 274 12.67 13.25 -15.95
C ALA A 274 13.66 12.30 -15.28
N ILE A 275 13.43 10.99 -15.43
CA ILE A 275 14.32 9.96 -14.85
C ILE A 275 15.35 9.49 -15.91
N PRO A 276 16.67 9.70 -15.69
CA PRO A 276 17.72 9.11 -16.52
C PRO A 276 17.65 7.58 -16.51
N TRP A 277 18.08 6.93 -17.59
CA TRP A 277 17.99 5.47 -17.70
C TRP A 277 18.93 4.77 -16.71
N GLU A 278 20.08 5.37 -16.42
CA GLU A 278 21.04 4.92 -15.41
C GLU A 278 20.40 4.92 -14.02
N ALA A 279 19.74 6.03 -13.67
CA ALA A 279 19.01 6.16 -12.41
C ALA A 279 17.85 5.15 -12.31
N ALA A 280 17.12 4.92 -13.41
CA ALA A 280 16.06 3.92 -13.47
C ALA A 280 16.61 2.49 -13.27
N LEU A 281 17.72 2.12 -13.92
CA LEU A 281 18.37 0.82 -13.71
C LEU A 281 18.88 0.67 -12.28
N PHE A 282 19.45 1.73 -11.72
CA PHE A 282 19.93 1.77 -10.34
C PHE A 282 18.78 1.56 -9.34
N ASP A 283 17.66 2.26 -9.51
CA ASP A 283 16.44 2.07 -8.71
C ASP A 283 15.89 0.65 -8.82
N MET A 284 15.80 0.09 -10.03
CA MET A 284 15.33 -1.28 -10.23
C MET A 284 16.25 -2.31 -9.56
N ALA A 285 17.57 -2.12 -9.64
CA ALA A 285 18.54 -2.97 -8.96
C ALA A 285 18.41 -2.87 -7.43
N GLY A 286 18.32 -1.65 -6.90
CA GLY A 286 18.12 -1.38 -5.47
C GLY A 286 16.81 -1.97 -4.95
N THR A 287 15.70 -1.75 -5.65
CA THR A 287 14.38 -2.30 -5.32
C THR A 287 14.39 -3.83 -5.34
N THR A 288 15.05 -4.45 -6.31
CA THR A 288 15.24 -5.91 -6.34
C THR A 288 15.97 -6.40 -5.09
N LEU A 289 17.09 -5.74 -4.76
CA LEU A 289 17.91 -6.06 -3.61
C LEU A 289 17.08 -6.00 -2.31
N ILE A 290 16.35 -4.89 -2.12
CA ILE A 290 15.47 -4.67 -0.96
C ILE A 290 14.42 -5.77 -0.87
N VAL A 291 13.67 -6.01 -1.95
CA VAL A 291 12.57 -6.99 -1.96
C VAL A 291 13.09 -8.41 -1.65
N VAL A 292 14.21 -8.79 -2.22
CA VAL A 292 14.85 -10.10 -2.00
C VAL A 292 15.31 -10.22 -0.54
N LEU A 293 16.05 -9.26 -0.02
CA LEU A 293 16.54 -9.28 1.37
C LEU A 293 15.38 -9.29 2.37
N VAL A 294 14.37 -8.43 2.16
CA VAL A 294 13.20 -8.37 3.03
C VAL A 294 12.46 -9.70 3.03
N TYR A 295 12.24 -10.31 1.86
CA TYR A 295 11.58 -11.62 1.79
C TYR A 295 12.33 -12.69 2.60
N PHE A 296 13.66 -12.79 2.44
CA PHE A 296 14.46 -13.78 3.17
C PHE A 296 14.53 -13.49 4.66
N CYS A 297 14.75 -12.24 5.07
CA CYS A 297 14.82 -11.85 6.48
C CYS A 297 13.47 -12.05 7.19
N VAL A 298 12.35 -11.69 6.55
CA VAL A 298 11.01 -11.95 7.11
C VAL A 298 10.78 -13.44 7.29
N ARG A 299 11.12 -14.27 6.30
CA ARG A 299 10.99 -15.74 6.44
C ARG A 299 11.88 -16.33 7.52
N ARG A 300 13.08 -15.78 7.73
CA ARG A 300 14.07 -16.35 8.64
C ARG A 300 13.91 -15.89 10.09
N PHE A 301 13.46 -14.66 10.30
CA PHE A 301 13.53 -13.99 11.60
C PHE A 301 12.18 -13.53 12.15
N VAL A 302 11.12 -13.47 11.33
CA VAL A 302 9.81 -12.99 11.80
C VAL A 302 8.84 -14.17 11.94
N SER A 303 8.43 -14.44 13.18
CA SER A 303 7.35 -15.39 13.44
C SER A 303 6.01 -14.80 12.96
N ILE A 304 5.43 -15.40 11.91
CA ILE A 304 4.12 -14.98 11.39
C ILE A 304 3.03 -15.71 12.19
N PRO A 305 2.15 -14.99 12.92
CA PRO A 305 1.04 -15.62 13.61
C PRO A 305 0.12 -16.35 12.62
N THR A 306 -0.41 -17.50 13.02
CA THR A 306 -1.43 -18.19 12.22
C THR A 306 -2.64 -17.28 12.01
N PRO A 307 -3.20 -17.22 10.79
CA PRO A 307 -4.41 -16.45 10.53
C PRO A 307 -5.56 -16.93 11.45
N PRO A 308 -6.50 -16.04 11.82
CA PRO A 308 -7.67 -16.41 12.62
C PRO A 308 -8.38 -17.60 11.98
N ARG A 309 -8.90 -18.56 12.76
CA ARG A 309 -9.70 -19.64 12.15
C ARG A 309 -11.02 -19.06 11.63
N PRO A 310 -11.50 -19.46 10.44
CA PRO A 310 -12.88 -19.19 10.06
C PRO A 310 -13.78 -19.77 11.16
N HIS A 311 -14.70 -18.98 11.71
CA HIS A 311 -15.67 -19.52 12.65
C HIS A 311 -16.46 -20.61 11.93
N PRO A 312 -16.48 -21.86 12.42
CA PRO A 312 -17.36 -22.87 11.87
C PRO A 312 -18.79 -22.34 12.02
N VAL A 313 -19.53 -22.30 10.91
CA VAL A 313 -20.97 -22.06 10.95
C VAL A 313 -21.54 -23.20 11.78
N SER A 314 -21.95 -22.93 13.02
CA SER A 314 -22.70 -23.90 13.81
C SER A 314 -23.88 -24.37 12.95
N PRO A 315 -24.07 -25.68 12.73
CA PRO A 315 -25.29 -26.16 12.08
C PRO A 315 -26.46 -25.58 12.87
N GLN A 316 -27.35 -24.84 12.21
CA GLN A 316 -28.61 -24.49 12.86
C GLN A 316 -29.28 -25.82 13.26
N PRO A 317 -29.82 -25.94 14.48
CA PRO A 317 -30.68 -27.07 14.80
C PRO A 317 -31.78 -27.07 13.73
N GLN A 318 -31.89 -28.16 12.97
CA GLN A 318 -33.06 -28.40 12.15
C GLN A 318 -34.25 -28.27 13.10
N GLN A 319 -35.04 -27.20 12.95
CA GLN A 319 -36.35 -27.13 13.58
C GLN A 319 -37.17 -28.24 12.92
N MET A 320 -37.20 -29.40 13.55
CA MET A 320 -38.22 -30.41 13.29
C MET A 320 -39.52 -29.87 13.88
N LEU A 321 -40.31 -29.19 13.05
CA LEU A 321 -41.76 -29.02 13.22
C LEU A 321 -42.41 -28.96 11.83
#